data_AF-A0A0G1J508-F1
#
_entry.id   AF-A0A0G1J508-F1
#
_cell.length_a   1.000
_cell.length_b   1.000
_cell.length_c   1.000
_cell.angle_alpha   90.00
_cell.angle_beta   90.00
_cell.angle_gamma   90.00
#
_symmetry.space_group_name_H-M   'P 1'
#
loop_
_entity.id
_entity.type
_entity.pdbx_description
1 polymer ?
#
loop_
_entity_poly.entity_id
_entity_poly.type
_entity_poly.pdbx_seq_one_letter_code
_entity_poly.pdbx_strand_id
1 'polypeptide(L)'
;MTVNPFNDVQDVPIVGVANSGADLLTNVNALRVGTGARTFKADESGIWLGGNTWASAPFRVDMFGNVTATSASFPNLVTLTVFRQNAVPTSTAIGDIWFDEDNNNKMYRAEMVGADAISAGEWELVSDTGTQEAILKAVSGQTVTGSFSLGVSNVLIDGANKRIVINDGTNDRILIGYGSGLF
;
A
#
# COMPACT_ATOMS: atom_id res chain seq x y z
N MET A 1 -1.21 -14.33 52.42
CA MET A 1 -1.07 -15.33 51.33
C MET A 1 -2.06 -14.94 50.26
N THR A 2 -1.58 -14.52 49.10
CA THR A 2 -2.42 -14.05 47.98
C THR A 2 -2.77 -15.28 47.15
N VAL A 3 -4.03 -15.71 47.19
CA VAL A 3 -4.51 -16.83 46.36
C VAL A 3 -4.69 -16.33 44.93
N ASN A 4 -4.02 -16.96 43.97
CA ASN A 4 -4.25 -16.76 42.54
C ASN A 4 -5.40 -17.66 42.09
N PRO A 5 -6.59 -17.11 41.82
CA PRO A 5 -7.78 -17.91 41.53
C PRO A 5 -7.72 -18.68 40.21
N PHE A 6 -6.70 -18.46 39.37
CA PHE A 6 -6.53 -19.15 38.09
C PHE A 6 -5.52 -20.31 38.14
N ASN A 7 -4.70 -20.37 39.20
CA ASN A 7 -3.62 -21.36 39.33
C ASN A 7 -3.70 -22.16 40.64
N ASP A 8 -4.21 -21.54 41.72
CA ASP A 8 -4.17 -22.11 43.07
C ASP A 8 -5.49 -22.81 43.46
N VAL A 9 -6.50 -22.79 42.59
CA VAL A 9 -7.75 -23.52 42.78
C VAL A 9 -7.65 -24.83 42.03
N GLN A 10 -7.78 -25.96 42.75
CA GLN A 10 -7.79 -27.28 42.14
C GLN A 10 -9.05 -27.47 41.28
N ASP A 11 -8.87 -27.86 40.02
CA ASP A 11 -9.98 -28.20 39.13
C ASP A 11 -10.69 -29.47 39.63
N VAL A 12 -11.95 -29.32 40.05
CA VAL A 12 -12.82 -30.45 40.40
C VAL A 12 -13.68 -30.77 39.18
N PRO A 13 -13.48 -31.92 38.50
CA PRO A 13 -14.30 -32.30 37.37
C PRO A 13 -15.75 -32.51 37.81
N ILE A 14 -16.71 -31.96 37.07
CA ILE A 14 -18.14 -32.16 37.32
C ILE A 14 -18.47 -33.61 36.98
N VAL A 15 -18.63 -34.44 38.00
CA VAL A 15 -19.10 -35.82 37.85
C VAL A 15 -20.62 -35.82 37.87
N GLY A 16 -21.25 -35.80 36.70
CA GLY A 16 -22.65 -36.24 36.57
C GLY A 16 -23.70 -35.27 35.99
N VAL A 17 -23.37 -34.39 35.05
CA VAL A 17 -24.41 -33.77 34.20
C VAL A 17 -24.20 -34.23 32.76
N ALA A 18 -25.04 -35.19 32.34
CA ALA A 18 -25.22 -35.52 30.93
C ALA A 18 -25.87 -34.33 30.24
N ASN A 19 -25.07 -33.39 29.74
CA ASN A 19 -25.37 -32.49 28.63
C ASN A 19 -24.15 -31.61 28.36
N SER A 20 -23.08 -32.25 27.88
CA SER A 20 -21.90 -31.56 27.39
C SER A 20 -22.27 -30.75 26.14
N GLY A 21 -22.38 -29.43 26.30
CA GLY A 21 -22.24 -28.45 25.21
C GLY A 21 -23.51 -28.02 24.46
N ALA A 22 -24.39 -28.94 24.05
CA ALA A 22 -25.48 -28.57 23.12
C ALA A 22 -26.70 -27.92 23.79
N ASP A 23 -27.15 -28.41 24.95
CA ASP A 23 -28.42 -27.99 25.59
C ASP A 23 -28.21 -26.95 26.71
N LEU A 24 -26.98 -26.87 27.24
CA LEU A 24 -26.60 -25.94 28.31
C LEU A 24 -26.31 -24.53 27.78
N LEU A 25 -25.93 -24.39 26.51
CA LEU A 25 -25.55 -23.10 25.91
C LEU A 25 -26.67 -22.43 25.11
N THR A 26 -27.72 -23.18 24.71
CA THR A 26 -28.90 -22.63 23.99
C THR A 26 -29.76 -21.72 24.86
N ASN A 27 -29.67 -21.86 26.18
CA ASN A 27 -30.44 -21.07 27.16
C ASN A 27 -29.60 -20.01 27.88
N VAL A 28 -28.34 -19.80 27.46
CA VAL A 28 -27.46 -18.79 28.06
C VAL A 28 -27.60 -17.49 27.28
N ASN A 29 -28.37 -16.54 27.83
CA ASN A 29 -28.56 -15.22 27.23
C ASN A 29 -27.30 -14.35 27.25
N ALA A 30 -26.39 -14.60 28.19
CA ALA A 30 -25.10 -13.92 28.27
C ALA A 30 -24.04 -14.77 28.98
N LEU A 31 -22.81 -14.74 28.46
CA LEU A 31 -21.62 -15.26 29.13
C LEU A 31 -20.83 -14.08 29.72
N ARG A 32 -20.35 -14.22 30.96
CA ARG A 32 -19.47 -13.23 31.61
C ARG A 32 -18.38 -13.92 32.42
N VAL A 33 -17.15 -13.51 32.20
CA VAL A 33 -15.98 -13.90 33.02
C VAL A 33 -15.34 -12.63 33.58
N GLY A 34 -15.18 -12.54 34.90
CA GLY A 34 -14.61 -11.38 35.61
C GLY A 34 -15.65 -10.38 36.16
N THR A 35 -15.16 -9.27 36.73
CA THR A 35 -15.98 -8.23 37.39
C THR A 35 -15.61 -6.81 36.93
N GLY A 36 -16.53 -5.85 37.14
CA GLY A 36 -16.35 -4.47 36.69
C GLY A 36 -16.04 -4.34 35.21
N ALA A 37 -15.01 -3.54 34.88
CA ALA A 37 -14.51 -3.33 33.52
C ALA A 37 -13.50 -4.40 33.08
N ARG A 38 -13.04 -5.30 33.96
CA ARG A 38 -12.08 -6.36 33.62
C ARG A 38 -12.82 -7.65 33.28
N THR A 39 -13.72 -7.58 32.30
CA THR A 39 -14.62 -8.68 31.94
C THR A 39 -14.45 -9.12 30.50
N PHE A 40 -14.50 -10.42 30.24
CA PHE A 40 -14.94 -10.98 28.96
C PHE A 40 -16.44 -11.20 29.01
N LYS A 41 -17.16 -10.74 27.99
CA LYS A 41 -18.62 -10.87 27.91
C LYS A 41 -19.05 -11.24 26.50
N ALA A 42 -20.15 -11.98 26.40
CA ALA A 42 -20.86 -12.24 25.15
C ALA A 42 -22.37 -12.27 25.40
N ASP A 43 -23.16 -11.65 24.52
CA ASP A 43 -24.62 -11.58 24.53
C ASP A 43 -25.13 -11.29 23.10
N GLU A 44 -26.41 -10.91 22.96
CA GLU A 44 -27.03 -10.55 21.67
C GLU A 44 -26.34 -9.40 20.92
N SER A 45 -25.54 -8.58 21.61
CA SER A 45 -24.80 -7.46 21.02
C SER A 45 -23.51 -7.91 20.33
N GLY A 46 -22.83 -8.94 20.85
CA GLY A 46 -21.49 -9.29 20.40
C GLY A 46 -20.66 -10.09 21.38
N ILE A 47 -19.35 -10.09 21.12
CA ILE A 47 -18.29 -10.49 22.06
C ILE A 47 -17.51 -9.22 22.44
N TRP A 48 -17.24 -8.97 23.72
CA TRP A 48 -16.50 -7.78 24.13
C TRP A 48 -15.68 -7.94 25.42
N LEU A 49 -14.69 -7.05 25.57
CA LEU A 49 -13.72 -7.02 26.66
C LEU A 49 -13.56 -5.61 27.22
N GLY A 50 -13.19 -5.51 28.49
CA GLY A 50 -12.58 -4.27 29.02
C GLY A 50 -13.56 -3.14 29.40
N GLY A 51 -14.88 -3.36 29.38
CA GLY A 51 -15.89 -2.34 29.65
C GLY A 51 -17.05 -2.83 30.52
N ASN A 52 -17.72 -1.88 31.20
CA ASN A 52 -18.90 -2.18 32.02
C ASN A 52 -20.11 -2.56 31.15
N THR A 53 -20.21 -1.96 29.97
CA THR A 53 -21.27 -2.14 28.98
C THR A 53 -20.66 -2.39 27.59
N TRP A 54 -21.45 -2.89 26.65
CA TRP A 54 -21.09 -2.98 25.24
C TRP A 54 -20.49 -1.67 24.70
N ALA A 55 -21.17 -0.55 24.92
CA ALA A 55 -20.77 0.76 24.43
C ALA A 55 -19.45 1.28 25.03
N SER A 56 -19.12 0.88 26.26
CA SER A 56 -17.87 1.29 26.95
C SER A 56 -16.71 0.30 26.74
N ALA A 57 -16.92 -0.79 26.00
CA ALA A 57 -15.90 -1.81 25.78
C ALA A 57 -14.81 -1.31 24.81
N PRO A 58 -13.52 -1.27 25.22
CA PRO A 58 -12.41 -0.91 24.35
C PRO A 58 -12.09 -1.96 23.29
N PHE A 59 -12.58 -3.18 23.42
CA PHE A 59 -12.53 -4.19 22.36
C PHE A 59 -13.88 -4.89 22.27
N ARG A 60 -14.50 -4.90 21.09
CA ARG A 60 -15.78 -5.59 20.84
C ARG A 60 -15.94 -5.99 19.38
N VAL A 61 -16.72 -7.04 19.14
CA VAL A 61 -17.09 -7.56 17.82
C VAL A 61 -18.60 -7.78 17.79
N ASP A 62 -19.30 -7.12 16.87
CA ASP A 62 -20.77 -7.25 16.78
C ASP A 62 -21.21 -8.54 16.08
N MET A 63 -22.51 -8.78 16.01
CA MET A 63 -23.09 -9.95 15.34
C MET A 63 -22.82 -10.01 13.82
N PHE A 64 -22.40 -8.91 13.19
CA PHE A 64 -22.01 -8.85 11.79
C PHE A 64 -20.49 -9.01 11.59
N GLY A 65 -19.71 -9.11 12.68
CA GLY A 65 -18.26 -9.23 12.64
C GLY A 65 -17.51 -7.91 12.61
N ASN A 66 -18.17 -6.76 12.80
CA ASN A 66 -17.49 -5.47 12.87
C ASN A 66 -16.71 -5.35 14.17
N VAL A 67 -15.42 -5.02 14.09
CA VAL A 67 -14.53 -4.88 15.25
C VAL A 67 -14.41 -3.42 15.64
N THR A 68 -14.57 -3.11 16.92
CA THR A 68 -14.10 -1.85 17.52
C THR A 68 -12.99 -2.14 18.51
N ALA A 69 -11.82 -1.54 18.32
CA ALA A 69 -10.69 -1.61 19.23
C ALA A 69 -10.14 -0.20 19.50
N THR A 70 -9.99 0.21 20.76
CA THR A 70 -9.39 1.50 21.13
C THR A 70 -7.88 1.52 20.88
N SER A 71 -7.21 0.38 21.05
CA SER A 71 -5.80 0.21 20.72
C SER A 71 -5.51 -1.26 20.42
N ALA A 72 -4.50 -1.50 19.60
CA ALA A 72 -3.95 -2.82 19.34
C ALA A 72 -2.43 -2.69 19.21
N SER A 73 -1.68 -3.66 19.75
CA SER A 73 -0.22 -3.72 19.60
C SER A 73 0.12 -4.83 18.60
N PHE A 74 0.84 -4.45 17.55
CA PHE A 74 1.29 -5.37 16.51
C PHE A 74 2.83 -5.34 16.47
N PRO A 75 3.51 -6.23 17.22
CA PRO A 75 4.95 -6.12 17.47
C PRO A 75 5.83 -6.24 16.22
N ASN A 76 5.30 -6.78 15.13
CA ASN A 76 6.02 -6.95 13.86
C ASN A 76 5.30 -6.24 12.70
N LEU A 77 4.51 -5.20 12.98
CA LEU A 77 3.91 -4.41 11.92
C LEU A 77 4.97 -3.52 11.28
N VAL A 78 5.22 -3.72 9.99
CA VAL A 78 6.00 -2.76 9.19
C VAL A 78 5.05 -1.65 8.78
N THR A 79 5.30 -0.44 9.27
CA THR A 79 4.61 0.76 8.80
C THR A 79 5.41 1.36 7.67
N LEU A 80 4.76 1.59 6.53
CA LEU A 80 5.35 2.31 5.41
C LEU A 80 5.12 3.80 5.60
N THR A 81 6.18 4.57 5.47
CA THR A 81 6.15 6.02 5.48
C THR A 81 6.17 6.55 4.05
N VAL A 82 5.37 7.58 3.79
CA VAL A 82 5.39 8.33 2.53
C VAL A 82 6.04 9.69 2.78
N PHE A 83 7.16 9.92 2.12
CA PHE A 83 7.89 11.18 2.14
C PHE A 83 7.55 12.01 0.90
N ARG A 84 7.50 13.33 1.07
CA ARG A 84 7.33 14.27 -0.04
C ARG A 84 8.11 15.54 0.29
N GLN A 85 9.28 15.67 -0.34
CA GLN A 85 10.28 16.70 -0.06
C GLN A 85 11.37 16.67 -1.14
N ASN A 86 12.17 17.73 -1.21
CA ASN A 86 13.30 17.84 -2.16
C ASN A 86 14.51 16.98 -1.76
N ALA A 87 14.94 17.05 -0.49
CA ALA A 87 16.12 16.31 -0.04
C ALA A 87 15.79 14.83 0.13
N VAL A 88 16.74 13.95 -0.22
CA VAL A 88 16.60 12.51 0.02
C VAL A 88 16.33 12.26 1.52
N PRO A 89 15.19 11.64 1.89
CA PRO A 89 14.90 11.31 3.28
C PRO A 89 15.67 10.06 3.72
N THR A 90 15.82 9.87 5.04
CA THR A 90 16.28 8.60 5.60
C THR A 90 15.08 7.66 5.78
N SER A 91 15.08 6.49 5.14
CA SER A 91 13.98 5.53 5.26
C SER A 91 13.86 4.96 6.68
N THR A 92 12.62 4.71 7.10
CA THR A 92 12.24 4.11 8.37
C THR A 92 11.93 2.62 8.25
N ALA A 93 11.53 2.19 7.05
CA ALA A 93 11.22 0.80 6.73
C ALA A 93 11.64 0.46 5.30
N ILE A 94 11.88 -0.83 5.04
CA ILE A 94 11.95 -1.36 3.68
C ILE A 94 10.58 -1.16 3.02
N GLY A 95 10.57 -0.57 1.84
CA GLY A 95 9.37 -0.27 1.07
C GLY A 95 8.76 1.10 1.33
N ASP A 96 9.38 1.96 2.15
CA ASP A 96 8.99 3.36 2.24
C ASP A 96 8.96 4.01 0.84
N ILE A 97 8.10 5.00 0.67
CA ILE A 97 7.89 5.69 -0.60
C ILE A 97 8.33 7.13 -0.46
N TRP A 98 9.05 7.65 -1.44
CA TRP A 98 9.42 9.06 -1.49
C TRP A 98 9.04 9.69 -2.84
N PHE A 99 8.39 10.85 -2.78
CA PHE A 99 8.17 11.73 -3.92
C PHE A 99 9.16 12.89 -3.88
N ASP A 100 10.05 12.92 -4.87
CA ASP A 100 11.09 13.93 -5.02
C ASP A 100 10.53 15.21 -5.68
N GLU A 101 10.27 16.22 -4.84
CA GLU A 101 9.59 17.46 -5.26
C GLU A 101 10.42 18.34 -6.20
N ASP A 102 11.75 18.22 -6.22
CA ASP A 102 12.61 18.99 -7.13
C ASP A 102 12.91 18.27 -8.46
N ASN A 103 12.52 17.00 -8.57
CA ASN A 103 12.74 16.14 -9.72
C ASN A 103 11.43 15.65 -10.33
N ASN A 104 10.49 16.58 -10.51
CA ASN A 104 9.19 16.35 -11.16
C ASN A 104 8.31 15.30 -10.43
N ASN A 105 8.37 15.26 -9.10
CA ASN A 105 7.68 14.28 -8.24
C ASN A 105 8.01 12.82 -8.59
N LYS A 106 9.25 12.53 -9.03
CA LYS A 106 9.67 11.14 -9.22
C LYS A 106 9.44 10.34 -7.95
N MET A 107 8.90 9.15 -8.12
CA MET A 107 8.62 8.22 -7.02
C MET A 107 9.79 7.26 -6.85
N TYR A 108 10.31 7.15 -5.64
CA TYR A 108 11.32 6.19 -5.23
C TYR A 108 10.76 5.26 -4.16
N ARG A 109 11.28 4.04 -4.10
CA ARG A 109 11.01 3.06 -3.06
C ARG A 109 12.31 2.73 -2.32
N ALA A 110 12.26 2.67 -0.99
CA ALA A 110 13.39 2.26 -0.19
C ALA A 110 13.58 0.73 -0.22
N GLU A 111 14.78 0.26 -0.52
CA GLU A 111 15.14 -1.16 -0.51
C GLU A 111 15.75 -1.61 0.83
N MET A 112 16.14 -0.66 1.69
CA MET A 112 16.63 -0.93 3.05
C MET A 112 16.07 0.07 4.07
N VAL A 113 16.20 -0.26 5.36
CA VAL A 113 16.01 0.69 6.47
C VAL A 113 17.24 1.58 6.56
N GLY A 114 17.05 2.88 6.72
CA GLY A 114 18.15 3.85 6.79
C GLY A 114 18.72 4.25 5.45
N ALA A 115 18.05 3.93 4.33
CA ALA A 115 18.43 4.42 3.00
C ALA A 115 18.41 5.96 3.01
N ASP A 116 19.53 6.60 2.64
CA ASP A 116 19.68 8.05 2.69
C ASP A 116 20.25 8.67 1.39
N ALA A 117 20.50 7.84 0.37
CA ALA A 117 20.89 8.30 -0.96
C ALA A 117 20.14 7.55 -2.08
N ILE A 118 20.15 8.15 -3.28
CA ILE A 118 19.66 7.53 -4.52
C ILE A 118 20.79 6.65 -5.06
N SER A 119 20.81 5.40 -4.59
CA SER A 119 21.81 4.40 -4.97
C SER A 119 21.18 3.00 -5.03
N ALA A 120 21.85 2.06 -5.69
CA ALA A 120 21.36 0.69 -5.79
C ALA A 120 21.29 0.05 -4.40
N GLY A 121 20.12 -0.51 -4.05
CA GLY A 121 19.86 -1.05 -2.71
C GLY A 121 19.46 -0.01 -1.65
N GLU A 122 19.32 1.26 -2.01
CA GLU A 122 18.78 2.32 -1.13
C GLU A 122 17.47 2.87 -1.69
N TRP A 123 17.43 4.12 -2.15
CA TRP A 123 16.26 4.66 -2.86
C TRP A 123 16.34 4.32 -4.33
N GLU A 124 15.54 3.35 -4.75
CA GLU A 124 15.43 2.95 -6.15
C GLU A 124 14.23 3.63 -6.81
N LEU A 125 14.44 4.13 -8.03
CA LEU A 125 13.38 4.79 -8.80
C LEU A 125 12.29 3.77 -9.13
N VAL A 126 11.06 4.05 -8.73
CA VAL A 126 9.89 3.34 -9.21
C VAL A 126 9.64 3.81 -10.65
N SER A 127 10.23 3.09 -11.60
CA SER A 127 10.31 3.51 -12.99
C SER A 127 8.92 3.72 -13.60
N ASP A 128 8.72 4.88 -14.24
CA ASP A 128 7.67 5.07 -15.24
C ASP A 128 8.28 4.92 -16.64
N THR A 129 8.58 3.68 -17.02
CA THR A 129 9.01 3.35 -18.39
C THR A 129 7.90 3.60 -19.43
N GLY A 130 6.67 3.94 -19.00
CA GLY A 130 5.53 4.17 -19.89
C GLY A 130 5.57 5.51 -20.62
N THR A 131 6.21 6.54 -20.05
CA THR A 131 6.28 7.88 -20.65
C THR A 131 7.15 7.96 -21.91
N GLN A 132 8.19 7.12 -22.02
CA GLN A 132 9.06 7.07 -23.21
C GLN A 132 8.34 6.41 -24.41
N GLU A 133 7.45 5.45 -24.14
CA GLU A 133 6.61 4.77 -25.15
C GLU A 133 5.31 5.55 -25.45
N ALA A 134 4.85 6.42 -24.54
CA ALA A 134 3.63 7.22 -24.69
C ALA A 134 3.69 8.25 -25.84
N ILE A 135 4.89 8.73 -26.20
CA ILE A 135 5.08 9.62 -27.36
C ILE A 135 4.68 8.92 -28.67
N LEU A 136 4.80 7.59 -28.75
CA LEU A 136 4.41 6.80 -29.93
C LEU A 136 2.89 6.61 -30.06
N LYS A 137 2.17 6.49 -28.94
CA LYS A 137 0.75 6.07 -28.91
C LYS A 137 -0.24 7.23 -28.79
N ALA A 138 0.19 8.41 -28.34
CA ALA A 138 -0.67 9.61 -28.30
C ALA A 138 -1.10 10.13 -29.69
N VAL A 139 -0.51 9.59 -30.77
CA VAL A 139 -0.70 10.04 -32.16
C VAL A 139 -1.76 9.21 -32.92
N SER A 140 -2.71 8.56 -32.26
CA SER A 140 -3.92 8.12 -32.97
C SER A 140 -4.88 9.31 -33.09
N GLY A 141 -4.81 10.05 -34.20
CA GLY A 141 -5.78 11.10 -34.56
C GLY A 141 -5.36 12.56 -34.26
N GLN A 142 -4.08 12.82 -33.97
CA GLN A 142 -3.57 14.18 -33.77
C GLN A 142 -2.56 14.54 -34.86
N THR A 143 -2.72 15.69 -35.51
CA THR A 143 -1.72 16.22 -36.45
C THR A 143 -0.49 16.65 -35.69
N VAL A 144 0.63 15.95 -35.89
CA VAL A 144 1.92 16.34 -35.32
C VAL A 144 2.46 17.53 -36.12
N THR A 145 2.38 18.72 -35.54
CA THR A 145 2.89 19.96 -36.12
C THR A 145 4.38 20.22 -35.80
N GLY A 146 4.99 19.38 -34.95
CA GLY A 146 6.40 19.44 -34.55
C GLY A 146 7.26 18.33 -35.16
N SER A 147 8.52 18.21 -34.72
CA SER A 147 9.40 17.11 -35.09
C SER A 147 9.21 15.89 -34.20
N PHE A 148 9.07 14.71 -34.80
CA PHE A 148 9.11 13.42 -34.08
C PHE A 148 10.39 12.69 -34.45
N SER A 149 11.18 12.30 -33.44
CA SER A 149 12.48 11.63 -33.60
C SER A 149 12.50 10.31 -32.83
N LEU A 150 12.80 9.21 -33.51
CA LEU A 150 13.01 7.90 -32.87
C LEU A 150 14.51 7.58 -32.79
N GLY A 151 15.03 7.51 -31.57
CA GLY A 151 16.45 7.27 -31.31
C GLY A 151 17.33 8.48 -31.65
N VAL A 152 18.57 8.24 -32.10
CA VAL A 152 19.57 9.26 -32.47
C VAL A 152 19.25 10.01 -33.78
N SER A 153 17.98 10.28 -34.05
CA SER A 153 17.43 10.92 -35.27
C SER A 153 17.19 10.01 -36.47
N ASN A 154 17.25 8.67 -36.34
CA ASN A 154 17.13 7.73 -37.46
C ASN A 154 15.87 7.92 -38.32
N VAL A 155 14.76 8.38 -37.73
CA VAL A 155 13.55 8.79 -38.45
C VAL A 155 13.06 10.11 -37.88
N LEU A 156 12.97 11.14 -38.73
CA LEU A 156 12.44 12.46 -38.42
C LEU A 156 11.20 12.74 -39.26
N ILE A 157 10.06 13.01 -38.61
CA ILE A 157 8.88 13.61 -39.28
C ILE A 157 8.90 15.09 -38.93
N ASP A 158 9.20 15.95 -39.90
CA ASP A 158 9.41 17.38 -39.74
C ASP A 158 8.24 18.15 -40.35
N GLY A 159 7.24 18.46 -39.51
CA GLY A 159 6.04 19.18 -39.93
C GLY A 159 6.31 20.62 -40.40
N ALA A 160 7.36 21.27 -39.86
CA ALA A 160 7.72 22.64 -40.22
C ALA A 160 8.28 22.71 -41.66
N ASN A 161 9.15 21.77 -42.02
CA ASN A 161 9.72 21.67 -43.37
C ASN A 161 8.96 20.70 -44.27
N LYS A 162 7.82 20.16 -43.80
CA LYS A 162 6.90 19.28 -44.54
C LYS A 162 7.62 18.09 -45.19
N ARG A 163 8.52 17.47 -44.43
CA ARG A 163 9.36 16.37 -44.89
C ARG A 163 9.43 15.24 -43.88
N ILE A 164 9.73 14.05 -44.38
CA ILE A 164 10.09 12.87 -43.60
C ILE A 164 11.51 12.49 -44.00
N VAL A 165 12.40 12.32 -43.02
CA VAL A 165 13.81 11.99 -43.21
C VAL A 165 14.11 10.66 -42.52
N ILE A 166 14.85 9.78 -43.17
CA ILE A 166 15.51 8.63 -42.55
C ILE A 166 17.00 8.83 -42.71
N ASN A 167 17.77 8.85 -41.62
CA ASN A 167 19.23 8.96 -41.65
C ASN A 167 19.90 7.79 -40.93
N ASP A 168 21.19 7.60 -41.22
CA ASP A 168 22.04 6.59 -40.57
C ASP A 168 22.94 7.21 -39.48
N GLY A 169 22.54 8.37 -38.94
CA GLY A 169 23.32 9.16 -37.97
C GLY A 169 24.40 10.05 -38.59
N THR A 170 24.70 9.89 -39.90
CA THR A 170 25.66 10.76 -40.61
C THR A 170 25.04 11.41 -41.86
N ASN A 171 24.25 10.66 -42.62
CA ASN A 171 23.64 11.14 -43.86
C ASN A 171 22.14 10.84 -43.93
N ASP A 172 21.40 11.71 -44.59
CA ASP A 172 20.02 11.45 -44.98
C ASP A 172 20.00 10.37 -46.07
N ARG A 173 19.37 9.24 -45.76
CA ARG A 173 19.27 8.07 -46.64
C ARG A 173 18.00 8.08 -47.46
N ILE A 174 16.91 8.55 -46.86
CA ILE A 174 15.61 8.67 -47.52
C ILE A 174 15.01 10.00 -47.10
N LEU A 175 14.51 10.75 -48.08
CA LEU A 175 13.80 11.99 -47.87
C LEU A 175 12.51 11.95 -48.69
N ILE A 176 11.38 12.19 -48.03
CA ILE A 176 10.06 12.28 -48.67
C ILE A 176 9.44 13.61 -48.27
N GLY A 177 9.18 14.49 -49.23
CA GLY A 177 8.61 15.82 -48.98
C GLY A 177 8.80 16.76 -50.17
N TYR A 178 8.29 18.00 -50.05
CA TYR A 178 8.47 19.04 -51.06
C TYR A 178 9.15 20.27 -50.43
N GLY A 179 10.22 20.76 -51.05
CA GLY A 179 11.02 21.89 -50.55
C GLY A 179 12.09 22.29 -51.55
N SER A 180 12.56 23.53 -51.49
CA SER A 180 13.64 24.01 -52.37
C SER A 180 14.91 23.18 -52.18
N GLY A 181 15.39 22.52 -53.23
CA GLY A 181 16.62 21.72 -53.21
C GLY A 181 16.43 20.22 -52.97
N LEU A 182 15.20 19.69 -53.07
CA LEU A 182 14.93 18.25 -52.94
C LEU A 182 14.73 17.63 -54.34
N PHE A 183 15.85 17.28 -54.98
CA PHE A 183 16.01 16.89 -56.40
C PHE A 183 15.50 17.92 -57.42
#